data_AF-A0A0S8J571-F1
#
_entry.id   AF-A0A0S8J571-F1
#
_cell.length_a   1.000
_cell.length_b   1.000
_cell.length_c   1.000
_cell.angle_alpha   90.00
_cell.angle_beta   90.00
_cell.angle_gamma   90.00
#
_symmetry.space_group_name_H-M   'P 1'
#
loop_
_entity.id
_entity.type
_entity.pdbx_description
1 polymer ?
#
loop_
_entity_poly.entity_id
_entity_poly.type
_entity_poly.pdbx_seq_one_letter_code
_entity_poly.pdbx_strand_id
1 'polypeptide(L)'
;MINYQISGHLYLAEEFQLGLENPLFYQLNGLEVFIKNSPENKRLNVTVKVNSENKESAIIRAENELQRVSNLISWFHNVPIIKCRISGITFSKKKDSQNVVVMMENLSLSAKLCIMKTMGEESIKKFNEQLTKSYDRNFEEILIMWREALVEQSKGLKFFLFYRILERLCSSRREVERFIEGKIISIERRNDWRGHQVTIFTFLRDNIHSKNQKFPYKEIERHLPQMQNLVRTKIQESFPI
;
A
#
# COMPACT_ATOMS: atom_id res chain seq x y z
N MET A 1 23.76 -23.33 -4.60
CA MET A 1 22.84 -22.18 -4.58
C MET A 1 23.34 -21.09 -5.52
N ILE A 2 22.44 -20.48 -6.27
CA ILE A 2 22.71 -19.37 -7.21
C ILE A 2 22.23 -18.09 -6.55
N ASN A 3 23.03 -17.02 -6.65
CA ASN A 3 22.67 -15.72 -6.12
C ASN A 3 22.00 -14.92 -7.24
N TYR A 4 20.70 -14.70 -7.14
CA TYR A 4 19.92 -13.88 -8.05
C TYR A 4 19.79 -12.47 -7.50
N GLN A 5 19.90 -11.47 -8.37
CA GLN A 5 19.55 -10.10 -8.08
C GLN A 5 18.44 -9.69 -9.05
N ILE A 6 17.28 -9.38 -8.49
CA ILE A 6 16.06 -9.07 -9.23
C ILE A 6 15.70 -7.62 -8.98
N SER A 7 15.56 -6.85 -10.06
CA SER A 7 15.16 -5.45 -10.00
C SER A 7 13.70 -5.30 -10.38
N GLY A 8 13.02 -4.41 -9.68
CA GLY A 8 11.62 -4.10 -9.89
C GLY A 8 11.30 -2.62 -9.71
N HIS A 9 10.13 -2.26 -10.22
CA HIS A 9 9.60 -0.91 -10.15
C HIS A 9 8.23 -0.91 -9.49
N LEU A 10 8.03 0.02 -8.57
CA LEU A 10 6.73 0.39 -8.03
C LEU A 10 6.31 1.67 -8.76
N TYR A 11 5.14 1.66 -9.41
CA TYR A 11 4.60 2.82 -10.11
C TYR A 11 3.54 3.50 -9.25
N LEU A 12 3.67 4.79 -9.07
CA LEU A 12 2.86 5.59 -8.15
C LEU A 12 1.88 6.45 -8.95
N ALA A 13 0.67 6.65 -8.43
CA ALA A 13 -0.31 7.52 -9.08
C ALA A 13 -0.02 9.02 -8.86
N GLU A 14 0.81 9.33 -7.87
CA GLU A 14 1.25 10.68 -7.51
C GLU A 14 2.78 10.74 -7.40
N GLU A 15 3.32 11.95 -7.42
CA GLU A 15 4.76 12.17 -7.23
C GLU A 15 5.13 11.98 -5.76
N PHE A 16 6.13 11.15 -5.50
CA PHE A 16 6.55 10.76 -4.17
C PHE A 16 8.03 10.40 -4.15
N GLN A 17 8.71 10.83 -3.09
CA GLN A 17 10.09 10.45 -2.84
C GLN A 17 10.26 9.96 -1.40
N LEU A 18 11.08 8.91 -1.27
CA LEU A 18 11.74 8.62 -0.01
C LEU A 18 12.67 9.80 0.26
N GLY A 19 12.48 10.56 1.34
CA GLY A 19 13.31 11.73 1.68
C GLY A 19 14.73 11.35 2.11
N LEU A 20 15.37 10.44 1.38
CA LEU A 20 16.66 9.84 1.67
C LEU A 20 17.64 10.16 0.55
N GLU A 21 18.86 10.55 0.94
CA GLU A 21 20.01 10.64 0.04
C GLU A 21 20.53 9.25 -0.36
N ASN A 22 20.37 8.26 0.53
CA ASN A 22 20.85 6.89 0.35
C ASN A 22 19.70 5.89 0.14
N PRO A 23 19.92 4.78 -0.60
CA PRO A 23 18.94 3.71 -0.69
C PRO A 23 18.58 3.16 0.70
N LEU A 24 17.28 2.92 0.91
CA LEU A 24 16.81 2.19 2.09
C LEU A 24 17.21 0.72 1.94
N PHE A 25 17.78 0.14 3.01
CA PHE A 25 18.24 -1.24 3.03
C PHE A 25 17.66 -2.00 4.22
N TYR A 26 17.19 -3.22 3.97
CA TYR A 26 16.83 -4.16 5.02
C TYR A 26 17.07 -5.60 4.58
N GLN A 27 17.07 -6.49 5.57
CA GLN A 27 17.11 -7.94 5.38
C GLN A 27 15.92 -8.59 6.05
N LEU A 28 15.27 -9.52 5.35
CA LEU A 28 14.16 -10.31 5.88
C LEU A 28 14.12 -11.69 5.20
N ASN A 29 13.97 -12.77 5.98
CA ASN A 29 13.83 -14.13 5.46
C ASN A 29 14.93 -14.54 4.45
N GLY A 30 16.17 -14.10 4.69
CA GLY A 30 17.31 -14.36 3.80
C GLY A 30 17.29 -13.60 2.48
N LEU A 31 16.47 -12.56 2.36
CA LEU A 31 16.46 -11.60 1.25
C LEU A 31 17.23 -10.34 1.67
N GLU A 32 18.00 -9.78 0.74
CA GLU A 32 18.52 -8.41 0.87
C GLU A 32 17.71 -7.49 -0.05
N VAL A 33 17.14 -6.43 0.50
CA VAL A 33 16.27 -5.52 -0.26
C VAL A 33 16.80 -4.11 -0.19
N PHE A 34 16.88 -3.47 -1.35
CA PHE A 34 17.28 -2.07 -1.53
C PHE A 34 16.15 -1.30 -2.20
N ILE A 35 15.75 -0.16 -1.62
CA ILE A 35 14.72 0.72 -2.18
C ILE A 35 15.32 2.09 -2.42
N LYS A 36 15.20 2.62 -3.64
CA LYS A 36 15.68 3.97 -3.98
C LYS A 36 14.69 4.74 -4.82
N ASN A 37 14.78 6.06 -4.77
CA ASN A 37 14.03 6.94 -5.66
C ASN A 37 14.41 6.69 -7.12
N SER A 38 13.44 6.88 -8.01
CA SER A 38 13.69 7.03 -9.44
C SER A 38 13.79 8.51 -9.79
N PRO A 39 14.58 8.88 -10.83
CA PRO A 39 14.57 10.25 -11.37
C PRO A 39 13.19 10.73 -11.81
N GLU A 40 12.28 9.81 -12.15
CA GLU A 40 10.94 10.13 -12.68
C GLU A 40 9.91 10.53 -11.60
N ASN A 41 10.27 10.53 -10.31
CA ASN A 41 9.45 10.89 -9.13
C ASN A 41 8.07 10.22 -8.97
N LYS A 42 7.64 9.39 -9.93
CA LYS A 42 6.44 8.53 -9.91
C LYS A 42 6.80 7.05 -9.88
N ARG A 43 8.05 6.75 -9.55
CA ARG A 43 8.59 5.40 -9.53
C ARG A 43 9.56 5.24 -8.36
N LEU A 44 9.45 4.09 -7.69
CA LEU A 44 10.48 3.61 -6.77
C LEU A 44 11.13 2.37 -7.37
N ASN A 45 12.45 2.27 -7.22
CA ASN A 45 13.22 1.12 -7.66
C ASN A 45 13.47 0.22 -6.46
N VAL A 46 13.11 -1.06 -6.59
CA VAL A 46 13.33 -2.09 -5.57
C VAL A 46 14.28 -3.12 -6.15
N THR A 47 15.37 -3.42 -5.47
CA THR A 47 16.28 -4.51 -5.82
C THR A 47 16.25 -5.55 -4.72
N VAL A 48 15.91 -6.79 -5.08
CA VAL A 48 15.85 -7.94 -4.17
C VAL A 48 16.95 -8.91 -4.55
N LYS A 49 17.85 -9.23 -3.62
CA LYS A 49 18.81 -10.32 -3.78
C LYS A 49 18.28 -11.58 -3.10
N VAL A 50 18.31 -12.69 -3.83
CA VAL A 50 17.73 -13.98 -3.42
C VAL A 50 18.74 -15.09 -3.66
N ASN A 51 19.02 -15.89 -2.63
CA ASN A 51 19.70 -17.16 -2.80
C ASN A 51 18.65 -18.24 -3.10
N SER A 52 18.76 -18.88 -4.27
CA SER A 52 17.79 -19.85 -4.74
C SER A 52 18.47 -20.99 -5.51
N GLU A 53 17.80 -22.13 -5.59
CA GLU A 53 18.23 -23.28 -6.38
C GLU A 53 17.94 -23.08 -7.88
N ASN A 54 16.84 -22.41 -8.20
CA ASN A 54 16.41 -22.12 -9.56
C ASN A 54 15.86 -20.69 -9.71
N LYS A 55 15.72 -20.27 -10.97
CA LYS A 55 15.29 -18.92 -11.35
C LYS A 55 13.84 -18.67 -10.98
N GLU A 56 12.96 -19.64 -11.22
CA GLU A 56 11.52 -19.53 -10.97
C GLU A 56 11.23 -19.23 -9.49
N SER A 57 11.85 -19.98 -8.58
CA SER A 57 11.72 -19.76 -7.14
C SER A 57 12.28 -18.39 -6.71
N ALA A 58 13.37 -17.93 -7.34
CA ALA A 58 13.91 -16.60 -7.07
C ALA A 58 12.94 -15.49 -7.49
N ILE A 59 12.31 -15.64 -8.66
CA ILE A 59 11.29 -14.71 -9.17
C ILE A 59 10.11 -14.65 -8.22
N ILE A 60 9.52 -15.79 -7.85
CA ILE A 60 8.35 -15.83 -6.96
C ILE A 60 8.67 -15.14 -5.62
N ARG A 61 9.85 -15.41 -5.04
CA ARG A 61 10.27 -14.77 -3.79
C ARG A 61 10.44 -13.26 -3.94
N ALA A 62 11.04 -12.81 -5.04
CA ALA A 62 11.18 -11.38 -5.31
C ALA A 62 9.82 -10.71 -5.57
N GLU A 63 8.91 -11.33 -6.33
CA GLU A 63 7.57 -10.81 -6.59
C GLU A 63 6.78 -10.63 -5.28
N ASN A 64 6.82 -11.63 -4.40
CA ASN A 64 6.20 -11.55 -3.08
C ASN A 64 6.78 -10.39 -2.26
N GLU A 65 8.10 -10.20 -2.29
CA GLU A 65 8.73 -9.11 -1.54
C GLU A 65 8.42 -7.73 -2.14
N LEU A 66 8.43 -7.59 -3.47
CA LEU A 66 8.00 -6.37 -4.16
C LEU A 66 6.56 -6.01 -3.77
N GLN A 67 5.68 -7.01 -3.75
CA GLN A 67 4.29 -6.88 -3.37
C GLN A 67 4.17 -6.43 -1.91
N ARG A 68 4.90 -7.06 -0.99
CA ARG A 68 4.95 -6.69 0.44
C ARG A 68 5.41 -5.25 0.64
N VAL A 69 6.52 -4.85 0.02
CA VAL A 69 7.03 -3.47 0.05
C VAL A 69 5.97 -2.49 -0.46
N SER A 70 5.31 -2.81 -1.58
CA SER A 70 4.29 -1.95 -2.14
C SER A 70 3.11 -1.74 -1.17
N ASN A 71 2.66 -2.80 -0.51
CA ASN A 71 1.55 -2.74 0.43
C ASN A 71 1.91 -1.89 1.66
N LEU A 72 3.13 -2.08 2.19
CA LEU A 72 3.62 -1.33 3.35
C LEU A 72 3.80 0.15 3.03
N ILE A 73 4.39 0.51 1.89
CA ILE A 73 4.51 1.92 1.46
C ILE A 73 3.12 2.54 1.31
N SER A 74 2.20 1.83 0.65
CA SER A 74 0.86 2.32 0.40
C SER A 74 0.09 2.59 1.68
N TRP A 75 0.21 1.71 2.67
CA TRP A 75 -0.42 1.87 3.98
C TRP A 75 0.25 2.96 4.82
N PHE A 76 1.55 2.85 5.06
CA PHE A 76 2.25 3.73 6.00
C PHE A 76 2.21 5.19 5.52
N HIS A 77 2.39 5.40 4.21
CA HIS A 77 2.48 6.73 3.62
C HIS A 77 1.22 7.18 2.89
N ASN A 78 0.16 6.36 2.87
CA ASN A 78 -1.08 6.66 2.15
C ASN A 78 -0.83 6.99 0.68
N VAL A 79 0.00 6.18 0.02
CA VAL A 79 0.43 6.39 -1.37
C VAL A 79 -0.26 5.38 -2.28
N PRO A 80 -0.96 5.82 -3.34
CA PRO A 80 -1.58 4.93 -4.32
C PRO A 80 -0.53 4.30 -5.24
N ILE A 81 -0.25 3.00 -5.07
CA ILE A 81 0.69 2.25 -5.93
C ILE A 81 -0.10 1.48 -6.98
N ILE A 82 0.02 1.93 -8.23
CA ILE A 82 -0.76 1.43 -9.37
C ILE A 82 -0.36 0.02 -9.76
N LYS A 83 0.96 -0.25 -9.85
CA LYS A 83 1.47 -1.54 -10.29
C LYS A 83 2.89 -1.80 -9.80
N CYS A 84 3.22 -3.08 -9.68
CA CYS A 84 4.57 -3.59 -9.45
C CYS A 84 5.03 -4.32 -10.71
N ARG A 85 6.27 -4.15 -11.13
CA ARG A 85 6.82 -4.84 -12.31
C ARG A 85 8.27 -5.23 -12.08
N ILE A 86 8.62 -6.49 -12.31
CA ILE A 86 10.02 -6.92 -12.46
C ILE A 86 10.56 -6.35 -13.78
N SER A 87 11.72 -5.71 -13.71
CA SER A 87 12.38 -5.08 -14.84
C SER A 87 13.68 -5.74 -15.26
N GLY A 88 14.32 -6.51 -14.36
CA GLY A 88 15.57 -7.19 -14.68
C GLY A 88 15.93 -8.29 -13.70
N ILE A 89 16.68 -9.28 -14.19
CA ILE A 89 17.18 -10.40 -13.40
C ILE A 89 18.64 -10.60 -13.79
N THR A 90 19.53 -10.54 -12.82
CA THR A 90 20.93 -10.94 -12.96
C THR A 90 21.23 -12.07 -11.98
N PHE A 91 22.23 -12.89 -12.29
CA PHE A 91 22.65 -13.95 -11.39
C PHE A 91 24.17 -14.09 -11.41
N SER A 92 24.74 -14.42 -10.25
CA SER A 92 26.13 -14.85 -10.14
C SER A 92 26.14 -16.30 -9.65
N LYS A 93 26.88 -17.14 -10.35
CA LYS A 93 27.23 -18.49 -9.88
C LYS A 93 28.61 -18.35 -9.26
N LYS A 94 28.81 -18.82 -8.01
CA LYS A 94 30.16 -18.92 -7.43
C LYS A 94 30.99 -19.86 -8.30
N LYS A 95 31.68 -19.30 -9.28
CA LYS A 95 32.93 -19.79 -9.87
C LYS A 95 33.89 -18.61 -9.84
N ASP A 96 35.12 -18.92 -9.47
CA ASP A 96 36.18 -17.97 -9.17
C ASP A 96 36.27 -16.82 -10.16
N SER A 97 36.52 -15.63 -9.62
CA SER A 97 36.86 -14.38 -10.32
C SER A 97 35.87 -13.88 -11.36
N GLN A 98 35.16 -12.79 -11.04
CA GLN A 98 35.24 -11.53 -11.80
C GLN A 98 34.34 -10.47 -11.16
N ASN A 99 34.93 -9.29 -10.94
CA ASN A 99 34.22 -8.09 -10.55
C ASN A 99 33.13 -7.79 -11.58
N VAL A 100 31.87 -7.75 -11.13
CA VAL A 100 30.79 -7.19 -11.92
C VAL A 100 30.69 -5.72 -11.56
N VAL A 101 31.32 -4.87 -12.38
CA VAL A 101 31.07 -3.42 -12.38
C VAL A 101 29.75 -3.20 -13.10
N VAL A 102 28.77 -2.65 -12.39
CA VAL A 102 27.53 -2.14 -13.02
C VAL A 102 27.60 -0.62 -12.99
N MET A 103 27.92 -0.04 -14.14
CA MET A 103 27.77 1.38 -14.39
C MET A 103 26.36 1.59 -14.97
N MET A 104 25.55 2.39 -14.29
CA MET A 104 24.29 2.88 -14.85
C MET A 104 24.14 4.35 -14.45
N GLU A 105 24.74 5.23 -15.25
CA GLU A 105 24.41 6.64 -15.24
C GLU A 105 23.18 6.87 -16.11
N ASN A 106 22.18 7.53 -15.55
CA ASN A 106 21.18 8.27 -16.31
C ASN A 106 20.84 9.51 -15.49
N LEU A 107 21.50 10.61 -15.85
CA LEU A 107 21.17 11.96 -15.40
C LEU A 107 20.18 12.56 -16.39
N SER A 108 18.98 12.88 -15.93
CA SER A 108 18.15 13.89 -16.57
C SER A 108 17.52 14.77 -15.49
N LEU A 109 17.78 16.07 -15.63
CA LEU A 109 17.18 17.12 -14.82
C LEU A 109 15.96 17.65 -15.58
N SER A 110 14.77 17.50 -15.00
CA SER A 110 13.62 18.32 -15.36
C SER A 110 13.02 18.89 -14.09
N ALA A 111 13.33 20.15 -13.81
CA ALA A 111 12.69 20.90 -12.73
C ALA A 111 11.26 21.25 -13.17
N LYS A 112 10.29 20.44 -12.76
CA LYS A 112 8.91 20.88 -12.60
C LYS A 112 8.69 21.11 -11.11
N LEU A 113 8.30 22.32 -10.75
CA LEU A 113 7.80 22.65 -9.42
C LEU A 113 6.47 21.90 -9.23
N CYS A 114 6.54 20.70 -8.66
CA CYS A 114 5.40 19.96 -8.16
C CYS A 114 5.52 19.86 -6.64
N ILE A 115 4.38 19.88 -5.94
CA ILE A 115 4.33 19.68 -4.49
C ILE A 115 4.65 18.21 -4.25
N MET A 116 5.94 17.92 -4.11
CA MET A 116 6.45 16.58 -3.90
C MET A 116 6.20 16.16 -2.45
N LYS A 117 5.58 15.01 -2.27
CA LYS A 117 5.42 14.42 -0.94
C LYS A 117 6.75 13.79 -0.52
N THR A 118 7.53 14.52 0.25
CA THR A 118 8.79 14.06 0.83
C THR A 118 8.57 13.53 2.24
N MET A 119 9.27 12.47 2.61
CA MET A 119 9.20 11.91 3.95
C MET A 119 10.20 12.53 4.90
N GLY A 120 9.76 12.83 6.13
CA GLY A 120 10.66 13.21 7.22
C GLY A 120 11.42 12.00 7.77
N GLU A 121 12.59 12.26 8.36
CA GLU A 121 13.52 11.23 8.86
C GLU A 121 12.88 10.26 9.87
N GLU A 122 12.08 10.76 10.80
CA GLU A 122 11.41 9.92 11.81
C GLU A 122 10.41 8.94 11.18
N SER A 123 9.69 9.39 10.15
CA SER A 123 8.75 8.57 9.39
C SER A 123 9.47 7.44 8.66
N ILE A 124 10.65 7.74 8.09
CA ILE A 124 11.49 6.75 7.40
C ILE A 124 12.05 5.73 8.39
N LYS A 125 12.50 6.17 9.57
CA LYS A 125 13.02 5.26 10.60
C LYS A 125 11.95 4.25 11.02
N LYS A 126 10.74 4.73 11.34
CA LYS A 126 9.61 3.86 11.68
C LYS A 126 9.26 2.93 10.53
N PHE A 127 9.24 3.44 9.29
CA PHE A 127 8.99 2.61 8.11
C PHE A 127 10.04 1.49 7.95
N ASN A 128 11.32 1.78 8.19
CA ASN A 128 12.38 0.77 8.14
C ASN A 128 12.18 -0.32 9.21
N GLU A 129 11.78 0.06 10.41
CA GLU A 129 11.41 -0.88 11.48
C GLU A 129 10.22 -1.76 11.09
N GLN A 130 9.28 -1.27 10.28
CA GLN A 130 8.17 -2.08 9.77
C GLN A 130 8.60 -3.03 8.64
N LEU A 131 9.58 -2.63 7.81
CA LEU A 131 10.10 -3.50 6.74
C LEU A 131 10.84 -4.72 7.27
N THR A 132 11.47 -4.64 8.44
CA THR A 132 12.21 -5.76 9.04
C THR A 132 11.31 -6.74 9.80
N LYS A 133 10.01 -6.45 9.95
CA LYS A 133 9.05 -7.33 10.63
C LYS A 133 8.41 -8.31 9.65
N SER A 134 8.21 -9.54 10.12
CA SER A 134 7.30 -10.50 9.52
C SER A 134 5.90 -10.30 10.09
N TYR A 135 4.91 -10.14 9.23
CA TYR A 135 3.52 -10.02 9.64
C TYR A 135 2.77 -11.32 9.45
N ASP A 136 1.67 -11.47 10.18
CA ASP A 136 0.73 -12.54 9.90
C ASP A 136 -0.01 -12.29 8.58
N ARG A 137 -0.57 -13.38 8.05
CA ARG A 137 -1.31 -13.37 6.78
C ARG A 137 -2.53 -12.46 6.80
N ASN A 138 -3.20 -12.28 7.94
CA ASN A 138 -4.38 -11.44 8.03
C ASN A 138 -4.03 -9.97 7.82
N PHE A 139 -2.93 -9.51 8.43
CA PHE A 139 -2.43 -8.15 8.22
C PHE A 139 -2.04 -7.92 6.76
N GLU A 140 -1.29 -8.85 6.16
CA GLU A 140 -0.88 -8.73 4.76
C GLU A 140 -2.08 -8.64 3.81
N GLU A 141 -3.11 -9.47 4.00
CA GLU A 141 -4.34 -9.43 3.22
C GLU A 141 -5.09 -8.10 3.39
N ILE A 142 -5.12 -7.54 4.60
CA ILE A 142 -5.71 -6.22 4.86
C ILE A 142 -4.94 -5.12 4.14
N LEU A 143 -3.60 -5.17 4.11
CA LEU A 143 -2.81 -4.16 3.38
C LEU A 143 -3.00 -4.26 1.86
N ILE A 144 -3.22 -5.46 1.32
CA ILE A 144 -3.57 -5.63 -0.09
C ILE A 144 -4.91 -4.93 -0.39
N MET A 145 -5.94 -5.22 0.41
CA MET A 145 -7.26 -4.59 0.26
C MET A 145 -7.17 -3.06 0.38
N TRP A 146 -6.37 -2.56 1.33
CA TRP A 146 -6.12 -1.13 1.50
C TRP A 146 -5.52 -0.50 0.24
N ARG A 147 -4.45 -1.10 -0.30
CA ARG A 147 -3.78 -0.61 -1.50
C ARG A 147 -4.73 -0.60 -2.70
N GLU A 148 -5.51 -1.67 -2.88
CA GLU A 148 -6.52 -1.78 -3.94
C GLU A 148 -7.60 -0.70 -3.83
N ALA A 149 -8.11 -0.45 -2.62
CA ALA A 149 -9.04 0.64 -2.38
C ALA A 149 -8.43 2.01 -2.71
N LEU A 150 -7.16 2.26 -2.38
CA LEU A 150 -6.51 3.53 -2.68
C LEU A 150 -6.41 3.84 -4.18
N VAL A 151 -6.11 2.84 -5.00
CA VAL A 151 -5.92 3.02 -6.45
C VAL A 151 -7.23 3.03 -7.26
N GLU A 152 -8.33 2.57 -6.66
CA GLU A 152 -9.65 2.59 -7.29
C GLU A 152 -10.02 4.02 -7.75
N GLN A 153 -10.58 4.16 -8.95
CA GLN A 153 -10.91 5.47 -9.51
C GLN A 153 -12.37 5.86 -9.25
N SER A 154 -13.27 4.87 -9.22
CA SER A 154 -14.67 5.07 -8.88
C SER A 154 -14.80 5.41 -7.39
N LYS A 155 -15.23 6.63 -7.08
CA LYS A 155 -15.46 7.08 -5.68
C LYS A 155 -16.40 6.14 -4.93
N GLY A 156 -17.42 5.63 -5.63
CA GLY A 156 -18.37 4.66 -5.10
C GLY A 156 -17.72 3.35 -4.70
N LEU A 157 -17.02 2.73 -5.65
CA LEU A 157 -16.36 1.46 -5.41
C LEU A 157 -15.25 1.61 -4.37
N LYS A 158 -14.48 2.70 -4.40
CA LYS A 158 -13.47 3.02 -3.38
C LYS A 158 -14.08 3.08 -1.98
N PHE A 159 -15.19 3.81 -1.83
CA PHE A 159 -15.90 3.88 -0.56
C PHE A 159 -16.38 2.51 -0.09
N PHE A 160 -16.95 1.73 -1.01
CA PHE A 160 -17.38 0.36 -0.74
C PHE A 160 -16.23 -0.53 -0.28
N LEU A 161 -15.09 -0.51 -0.97
CA LEU A 161 -13.90 -1.30 -0.62
C LEU A 161 -13.37 -0.93 0.76
N PHE A 162 -13.30 0.37 1.09
CA PHE A 162 -12.95 0.79 2.45
C PHE A 162 -13.93 0.28 3.51
N TYR A 163 -15.23 0.36 3.24
CA TYR A 163 -16.23 -0.21 4.14
C TYR A 163 -16.06 -1.73 4.30
N ARG A 164 -15.74 -2.47 3.24
CA ARG A 164 -15.46 -3.91 3.28
C ARG A 164 -14.24 -4.24 4.15
N ILE A 165 -13.22 -3.39 4.17
CA ILE A 165 -12.09 -3.54 5.09
C ILE A 165 -12.56 -3.39 6.54
N LEU A 166 -13.41 -2.40 6.85
CA LEU A 166 -13.99 -2.27 8.21
C LEU A 166 -14.81 -3.49 8.60
N GLU A 167 -15.67 -4.00 7.71
CA GLU A 167 -16.46 -5.21 7.99
C GLU A 167 -15.57 -6.41 8.31
N ARG A 168 -14.43 -6.53 7.60
CA ARG A 168 -13.46 -7.59 7.84
C ARG A 168 -12.76 -7.42 9.20
N LEU A 169 -12.37 -6.20 9.57
CA LEU A 169 -11.67 -5.91 10.83
C LEU A 169 -12.58 -5.94 12.06
N CYS A 170 -13.85 -5.59 11.91
CA CYS A 170 -14.84 -5.56 12.99
C CYS A 170 -15.71 -6.82 13.04
N SER A 171 -15.50 -7.82 12.18
CA SER A 171 -16.21 -9.12 12.14
C SER A 171 -17.73 -9.08 11.94
N SER A 172 -18.42 -7.95 12.12
CA SER A 172 -19.85 -7.78 11.93
C SER A 172 -20.22 -6.32 11.65
N ARG A 173 -21.35 -6.12 10.95
CA ARG A 173 -21.92 -4.78 10.69
C ARG A 173 -22.21 -4.01 11.98
N ARG A 174 -22.69 -4.69 13.03
CA ARG A 174 -23.01 -4.05 14.32
C ARG A 174 -21.75 -3.48 14.98
N GLU A 175 -20.64 -4.17 14.88
CA GLU A 175 -19.36 -3.70 15.40
C GLU A 175 -18.75 -2.58 14.56
N VAL A 176 -18.96 -2.58 13.23
CA VAL A 176 -18.64 -1.43 12.38
C VAL A 176 -19.38 -0.18 12.85
N GLU A 177 -20.69 -0.28 13.06
CA GLU A 177 -21.51 0.85 13.54
C GLU A 177 -21.01 1.38 14.89
N ARG A 178 -20.82 0.50 15.88
CA ARG A 178 -20.28 0.88 17.20
C ARG A 178 -18.91 1.53 17.10
N PHE A 179 -18.03 1.00 16.25
CA PHE A 179 -16.70 1.57 16.03
C PHE A 179 -16.80 2.99 15.46
N ILE A 180 -17.61 3.20 14.42
CA ILE A 180 -17.81 4.52 13.81
C ILE A 180 -18.37 5.51 14.83
N GLU A 181 -19.38 5.10 15.60
CA GLU A 181 -19.98 5.92 16.66
C GLU A 181 -18.97 6.29 17.76
N GLY A 182 -18.08 5.36 18.12
CA GLY A 182 -17.01 5.61 19.09
C GLY A 182 -15.93 6.57 18.58
N LYS A 183 -15.84 6.83 17.27
CA LYS A 183 -14.84 7.72 16.65
C LYS A 183 -15.40 9.07 16.21
N ILE A 184 -16.70 9.19 15.99
CA ILE A 184 -17.34 10.39 15.44
C ILE A 184 -18.47 10.85 16.36
N ILE A 185 -18.20 11.91 17.14
CA ILE A 185 -19.09 12.44 18.19
C ILE A 185 -20.46 12.89 17.66
N SER A 186 -20.53 13.40 16.42
CA SER A 186 -21.77 13.90 15.80
C SER A 186 -22.06 13.20 14.47
N ILE A 187 -22.10 11.88 14.49
CA ILE A 187 -22.36 11.06 13.30
C ILE A 187 -23.79 11.27 12.77
N GLU A 188 -23.92 11.60 11.49
CA GLU A 188 -25.23 11.64 10.81
C GLU A 188 -25.84 10.23 10.77
N ARG A 189 -27.13 10.10 11.16
CA ARG A 189 -27.89 8.84 11.11
C ARG A 189 -29.03 8.94 10.09
N ARG A 190 -29.34 7.82 9.45
CA ARG A 190 -30.47 7.69 8.52
C ARG A 190 -31.19 6.37 8.77
N ASN A 191 -32.47 6.33 8.41
CA ASN A 191 -33.23 5.08 8.43
C ASN A 191 -32.88 4.26 7.18
N ASP A 192 -32.57 2.98 7.37
CA ASP A 192 -32.49 2.02 6.28
C ASP A 192 -33.88 1.70 5.70
N TRP A 193 -33.93 0.85 4.68
CA TRP A 193 -35.17 0.43 4.03
C TRP A 193 -36.11 -0.38 4.94
N ARG A 194 -35.62 -0.88 6.09
CA ARG A 194 -36.38 -1.57 7.12
C ARG A 194 -36.79 -0.64 8.26
N GLY A 195 -36.44 0.65 8.20
CA GLY A 195 -36.73 1.64 9.23
C GLY A 195 -35.75 1.65 10.40
N HIS A 196 -34.64 0.90 10.35
CA HIS A 196 -33.62 0.94 11.39
C HIS A 196 -32.68 2.14 11.21
N GLN A 197 -32.35 2.83 12.29
CA GLN A 197 -31.31 3.85 12.26
C GLN A 197 -29.93 3.22 12.07
N VAL A 198 -29.21 3.71 11.07
CA VAL A 198 -27.83 3.35 10.74
C VAL A 198 -27.01 4.62 10.53
N THR A 199 -25.69 4.53 10.68
CA THR A 199 -24.79 5.63 10.35
C THR A 199 -24.88 5.98 8.86
N ILE A 200 -24.58 7.24 8.52
CA ILE A 200 -24.51 7.68 7.13
C ILE A 200 -23.57 6.80 6.29
N PHE A 201 -22.49 6.29 6.87
CA PHE A 201 -21.56 5.43 6.13
C PHE A 201 -22.19 4.10 5.72
N THR A 202 -22.93 3.48 6.64
CA THR A 202 -23.66 2.24 6.38
C THR A 202 -24.81 2.45 5.43
N PHE A 203 -25.55 3.56 5.58
CA PHE A 203 -26.58 3.96 4.64
C PHE A 203 -26.02 4.13 3.22
N LEU A 204 -24.92 4.86 3.06
CA LEU A 204 -24.28 5.07 1.76
C LEU A 204 -23.82 3.75 1.15
N ARG A 205 -23.17 2.88 1.93
CA ARG A 205 -22.75 1.56 1.47
C ARG A 205 -23.91 0.74 0.91
N ASP A 206 -25.03 0.70 1.62
CA ASP A 206 -26.20 -0.08 1.20
C ASP A 206 -26.88 0.48 -0.06
N ASN A 207 -26.68 1.77 -0.36
CA ASN A 207 -27.32 2.46 -1.48
C ASN A 207 -26.41 2.70 -2.70
N ILE A 208 -25.14 2.29 -2.66
CA ILE A 208 -24.20 2.36 -3.82
C ILE A 208 -24.71 1.57 -5.05
N HIS A 209 -25.49 0.50 -4.83
CA HIS A 209 -26.02 -0.36 -5.90
C HIS A 209 -27.54 -0.48 -5.90
N SER A 210 -28.25 0.39 -5.17
CA SER A 210 -29.70 0.33 -5.12
C SER A 210 -30.28 0.70 -6.49
N LYS A 211 -30.83 -0.30 -7.20
CA LYS A 211 -31.38 -0.16 -8.57
C LYS A 211 -32.44 0.95 -8.70
N ASN A 212 -33.09 1.28 -7.59
CA ASN A 212 -34.23 2.20 -7.54
C ASN A 212 -33.87 3.58 -6.96
N GLN A 213 -32.61 3.81 -6.59
CA GLN A 213 -32.19 5.09 -6.01
C GLN A 213 -31.10 5.76 -6.84
N LYS A 214 -31.16 7.09 -6.89
CA LYS A 214 -30.10 7.90 -7.49
C LYS A 214 -28.82 7.69 -6.68
N PHE A 215 -27.75 7.32 -7.37
CA PHE A 215 -26.45 7.10 -6.75
C PHE A 215 -26.01 8.35 -5.94
N PRO A 216 -25.65 8.21 -4.66
CA PRO A 216 -25.40 9.35 -3.75
C PRO A 216 -23.98 9.93 -3.92
N TYR A 217 -23.62 10.36 -5.13
CA TYR A 217 -22.26 10.80 -5.49
C TYR A 217 -21.71 11.88 -4.55
N LYS A 218 -22.49 12.93 -4.28
CA LYS A 218 -22.05 14.06 -3.44
C LYS A 218 -21.78 13.64 -1.99
N GLU A 219 -22.60 12.75 -1.46
CA GLU A 219 -22.47 12.28 -0.08
C GLU A 219 -21.27 11.34 0.06
N ILE A 220 -21.08 10.44 -0.91
CA ILE A 220 -19.89 9.57 -0.96
C ILE A 220 -18.63 10.41 -1.04
N GLU A 221 -18.57 11.40 -1.93
CA GLU A 221 -17.41 12.28 -2.06
C GLU A 221 -17.12 13.04 -0.76
N ARG A 222 -18.15 13.55 -0.09
CA ARG A 222 -18.03 14.24 1.20
C ARG A 222 -17.46 13.34 2.29
N HIS A 223 -17.92 12.09 2.37
CA HIS A 223 -17.57 11.17 3.47
C HIS A 223 -16.38 10.26 3.17
N LEU A 224 -15.93 10.16 1.93
CA LEU A 224 -14.84 9.28 1.54
C LEU A 224 -13.53 9.53 2.31
N PRO A 225 -13.06 10.78 2.53
CA PRO A 225 -11.86 11.02 3.36
C PRO A 225 -12.02 10.52 4.80
N GLN A 226 -13.20 10.69 5.39
CA GLN A 226 -13.49 10.22 6.75
C GLN A 226 -13.51 8.68 6.80
N MET A 227 -14.11 8.02 5.80
CA MET A 227 -14.13 6.56 5.68
C MET A 227 -12.71 5.98 5.56
N GLN A 228 -11.86 6.58 4.72
CA GLN A 228 -10.46 6.19 4.58
C GLN A 228 -9.69 6.34 5.91
N ASN A 229 -9.93 7.42 6.66
CA ASN A 229 -9.30 7.62 7.96
C ASN A 229 -9.79 6.62 9.01
N LEU A 230 -11.09 6.28 9.01
CA LEU A 230 -11.66 5.26 9.90
C LEU A 230 -11.00 3.90 9.66
N VAL A 231 -10.85 3.50 8.39
CA VAL A 231 -10.13 2.26 8.03
C VAL A 231 -8.69 2.30 8.53
N ARG A 232 -7.96 3.39 8.24
CA ARG A 232 -6.56 3.54 8.68
C ARG A 232 -6.43 3.37 10.20
N THR A 233 -7.30 4.06 10.94
CA THR A 233 -7.36 3.99 12.41
C THR A 233 -7.64 2.56 12.86
N LYS A 234 -8.61 1.88 12.24
CA LYS A 234 -8.95 0.51 12.62
C LYS A 234 -7.83 -0.47 12.33
N ILE A 235 -7.12 -0.33 11.21
CA ILE A 235 -5.93 -1.15 10.91
C ILE A 235 -4.88 -0.95 12.01
N GLN A 236 -4.60 0.29 12.43
CA GLN A 236 -3.65 0.59 13.50
C GLN A 236 -4.07 0.02 14.86
N GLU A 237 -5.37 0.01 15.18
CA GLU A 237 -5.88 -0.60 16.42
C GLU A 237 -5.85 -2.12 16.40
N SER A 238 -6.16 -2.73 15.25
CA SER A 238 -6.19 -4.19 15.08
C SER A 238 -4.79 -4.79 15.00
N PHE A 239 -3.82 -4.00 14.52
CA PHE A 239 -2.43 -4.40 14.38
C PHE A 239 -1.56 -3.29 14.99
N PRO A 240 -1.36 -3.28 16.31
CA PRO A 240 -0.47 -2.32 16.94
C PRO A 240 0.98 -2.62 16.52
N ILE A 241 1.63 -1.65 15.86
CA ILE A 241 2.97 -1.82 15.27
C ILE A 241 3.97 -0.74 15.64
#